data_AF-A0A6A9QKJ0-F1
#
_entry.id   AF-A0A6A9QKJ0-F1
#
_cell.length_a   1.000
_cell.length_b   1.000
_cell.length_c   1.000
_cell.angle_alpha   90.00
_cell.angle_beta   90.00
_cell.angle_gamma   90.00
#
_symmetry.space_group_name_H-M   'P 1'
#
loop_
_entity.id
_entity.type
_entity.pdbx_description
1 polymer ?
#
loop_
_entity_poly.entity_id
_entity_poly.type
_entity_poly.pdbx_seq_one_letter_code
_entity_poly.pdbx_strand_id
1 'polypeptide(L)'
;MKKFNYNEIVVLNPLQTRYQLFSSRVLVPRYVATSDGIYRANVGKRMKTFFAIYGTVIGIAVLVFVVLFGMIMVYSGFTVSFSNPIYLIPTLIGVGIIIGGVFGIVKLVKIGKRFGRIINDIEGELVIPWSQVKSIVVMNARQENVANRPSLTLNIIAPTYKEIGDWHVLTVDGRDITIPNVDDPYNKLVYVKNRFNLNFS
;
A
#
# COMPACT_ATOMS: atom_id res chain seq x y z
N MET A 1 -11.30 -15.52 7.09
CA MET A 1 -10.75 -14.28 6.49
C MET A 1 -11.51 -13.99 5.21
N LYS A 2 -12.00 -12.76 5.04
CA LYS A 2 -12.78 -12.35 3.86
C LYS A 2 -11.93 -11.41 3.01
N LYS A 3 -12.01 -11.56 1.69
CA LYS A 3 -11.42 -10.64 0.71
C LYS A 3 -12.43 -9.55 0.39
N PHE A 4 -11.94 -8.32 0.29
CA PHE A 4 -12.77 -7.15 0.05
C PHE A 4 -12.25 -6.36 -1.14
N ASN A 5 -13.20 -5.89 -1.97
CA ASN A 5 -12.93 -4.86 -2.95
C ASN A 5 -12.98 -3.47 -2.29
N TYR A 6 -12.20 -2.51 -2.79
CA TYR A 6 -12.20 -1.13 -2.27
C TYR A 6 -13.58 -0.47 -2.32
N ASN A 7 -14.43 -0.86 -3.27
CA ASN A 7 -15.77 -0.31 -3.43
C ASN A 7 -16.79 -0.87 -2.42
N GLU A 8 -16.43 -1.92 -1.68
CA GLU A 8 -17.33 -2.57 -0.71
C GLU A 8 -17.06 -2.13 0.73
N ILE A 9 -15.98 -1.37 0.95
CA ILE A 9 -15.50 -1.03 2.28
C ILE A 9 -15.57 0.46 2.56
N VAL A 10 -15.74 0.80 3.84
CA VAL A 10 -15.48 2.12 4.39
C VAL A 10 -14.28 2.01 5.30
N VAL A 11 -13.25 2.81 5.03
CA VAL A 11 -12.04 2.84 5.84
C VAL A 11 -12.29 3.68 7.09
N LEU A 12 -12.21 3.06 8.27
CA LEU A 12 -12.52 3.72 9.54
C LEU A 12 -11.32 4.58 9.99
N ASN A 13 -10.16 3.96 10.14
CA ASN A 13 -8.91 4.64 10.44
C ASN A 13 -8.02 4.72 9.18
N PRO A 14 -7.43 5.89 8.89
CA PRO A 14 -6.62 6.07 7.70
C PRO A 14 -5.32 5.28 7.80
N LEU A 15 -4.79 4.89 6.64
CA LEU A 15 -3.35 4.68 6.53
C LEU A 15 -2.72 6.06 6.72
N GLN A 16 -1.93 6.25 7.77
CA GLN A 16 -1.07 7.41 7.83
C GLN A 16 -0.30 7.51 6.51
N THR A 17 -0.28 8.71 5.94
CA THR A 17 0.26 8.96 4.60
C THR A 17 1.67 8.40 4.46
N ARG A 18 2.06 8.04 3.22
CA ARG A 18 3.37 7.43 2.86
C ARG A 18 4.62 8.18 3.36
N TYR A 19 4.46 9.34 4.01
CA TYR A 19 5.52 10.21 4.50
C TYR A 19 5.77 10.10 6.02
N GLN A 20 4.95 9.38 6.78
CA GLN A 20 5.19 9.09 8.19
C GLN A 20 5.90 7.74 8.34
N LEU A 21 7.15 7.67 7.89
CA LEU A 21 7.98 6.46 7.91
C LEU A 21 8.38 6.01 9.34
N PHE A 22 8.17 6.85 10.36
CA PHE A 22 8.66 6.61 11.74
C PHE A 22 7.66 7.06 12.82
N SER A 23 6.43 6.55 12.79
CA SER A 23 5.44 6.81 13.83
C SER A 23 4.89 5.49 14.38
N SER A 24 4.71 5.41 15.70
CA SER A 24 4.10 4.28 16.43
C SER A 24 2.72 3.87 15.90
N ARG A 25 2.09 4.72 15.07
CA ARG A 25 0.77 4.49 14.47
C ARG A 25 0.80 3.65 13.18
N VAL A 26 1.97 3.35 12.62
CA VAL A 26 2.11 2.43 11.47
C VAL A 26 1.77 0.97 11.87
N LEU A 27 1.87 0.65 13.16
CA LEU A 27 1.56 -0.68 13.72
C LEU A 27 0.10 -0.82 14.17
N VAL A 28 -0.71 0.24 14.08
CA VAL A 28 -2.12 0.18 14.49
C VAL A 28 -2.89 -0.62 13.43
N PRO A 29 -3.65 -1.65 13.84
CA PRO A 29 -4.45 -2.41 12.90
C PRO A 29 -5.47 -1.53 12.17
N ARG A 30 -5.58 -1.74 10.86
CA ARG A 30 -6.51 -0.98 10.03
C ARG A 30 -7.90 -1.59 10.15
N TYR A 31 -8.88 -0.82 10.60
CA TYR A 31 -10.26 -1.23 10.68
C TYR A 31 -11.04 -0.72 9.46
N VAL A 32 -11.88 -1.59 8.92
CA VAL A 32 -12.76 -1.29 7.79
C VAL A 32 -14.17 -1.76 8.11
N ALA A 33 -15.17 -0.97 7.76
CA ALA A 33 -16.58 -1.33 7.85
C ALA A 33 -17.07 -1.84 6.50
N THR A 34 -17.84 -2.92 6.51
CA THR A 34 -18.47 -3.54 5.34
C THR A 34 -19.96 -3.73 5.59
N SER A 35 -20.70 -4.32 4.66
CA SER A 35 -22.15 -4.55 4.83
C SER A 35 -22.51 -5.51 5.97
N ASP A 36 -21.58 -6.37 6.39
CA ASP A 36 -21.79 -7.42 7.39
C ASP A 36 -21.15 -7.14 8.75
N GLY A 37 -20.17 -6.23 8.84
CA GLY A 37 -19.58 -5.86 10.11
C GLY A 37 -18.35 -4.97 10.00
N ILE A 38 -17.60 -4.90 11.11
CA ILE A 38 -16.28 -4.26 11.17
C ILE A 38 -15.21 -5.35 11.08
N TYR A 39 -14.22 -5.12 10.23
CA TYR A 39 -13.11 -6.01 9.99
C TYR A 39 -11.78 -5.36 10.35
N ARG A 40 -10.86 -6.16 10.86
CA ARG A 40 -9.44 -5.83 11.03
C ARG A 40 -8.69 -6.29 9.79
N ALA A 41 -8.27 -5.35 8.96
CA ALA A 41 -7.51 -5.61 7.74
C ALA A 41 -6.08 -6.06 8.06
N ASN A 42 -5.61 -7.08 7.34
CA ASN A 42 -4.26 -7.62 7.47
C ASN A 42 -3.27 -6.79 6.64
N VAL A 43 -2.61 -5.83 7.30
CA VAL A 43 -1.68 -4.89 6.67
C VAL A 43 -0.38 -5.57 6.23
N GLY A 44 0.05 -6.62 6.93
CA GLY A 44 1.33 -7.30 6.69
C GLY A 44 1.44 -7.92 5.28
N LYS A 45 0.33 -8.44 4.74
CA LYS A 45 0.31 -8.95 3.35
C LYS A 45 0.49 -7.82 2.32
N ARG A 46 -0.08 -6.64 2.57
CA ARG A 46 0.03 -5.49 1.66
C ARG A 46 1.44 -4.91 1.61
N MET A 47 2.14 -4.83 2.74
CA MET A 47 3.54 -4.39 2.77
C MET A 47 4.46 -5.31 1.97
N LYS A 48 4.30 -6.63 2.10
CA LYS A 48 5.08 -7.60 1.31
C LYS A 48 4.87 -7.40 -0.20
N THR A 49 3.63 -7.22 -0.63
CA THR A 49 3.30 -6.93 -2.04
C THR A 49 3.87 -5.58 -2.50
N PHE A 50 3.83 -4.56 -1.65
CA PHE A 50 4.40 -3.24 -1.95
C PHE A 50 5.93 -3.30 -2.14
N PHE A 51 6.65 -3.95 -1.22
CA PHE A 51 8.10 -4.18 -1.37
C PHE A 51 8.44 -5.01 -2.60
N ALA A 52 7.64 -6.03 -2.91
CA ALA A 52 7.84 -6.83 -4.12
C ALA A 52 7.72 -5.97 -5.40
N ILE A 53 6.77 -5.03 -5.44
CA ILE A 53 6.59 -4.14 -6.59
C ILE A 53 7.71 -3.11 -6.68
N TYR A 54 8.08 -2.48 -5.56
CA TYR A 54 9.24 -1.56 -5.53
C TYR A 54 10.52 -2.26 -5.94
N GLY A 55 10.78 -3.46 -5.42
CA GLY A 55 11.91 -4.28 -5.82
C GLY A 55 11.87 -4.66 -7.31
N THR A 56 10.68 -4.90 -7.86
CA THR A 56 10.51 -5.16 -9.30
C THR A 56 10.87 -3.92 -10.13
N VAL A 57 10.41 -2.73 -9.73
CA VAL A 57 10.70 -1.47 -10.44
C VAL A 57 12.19 -1.15 -10.39
N ILE A 58 12.82 -1.25 -9.21
CA ILE A 58 14.26 -1.05 -9.04
C ILE A 58 15.04 -2.08 -9.87
N GLY A 59 14.65 -3.35 -9.82
CA GLY A 59 15.28 -4.41 -10.61
C GLY A 59 15.20 -4.15 -12.11
N ILE A 60 14.06 -3.68 -12.62
CA ILE A 60 13.92 -3.29 -14.02
C ILE A 60 14.84 -2.12 -14.36
N ALA A 61 14.89 -1.08 -13.52
CA ALA A 61 15.76 0.07 -13.74
C ALA A 61 17.25 -0.33 -13.81
N VAL A 62 17.69 -1.21 -12.90
CA VAL A 62 19.06 -1.75 -12.91
C VAL A 62 19.32 -2.57 -14.17
N LEU A 63 18.39 -3.44 -14.58
CA LEU A 63 18.55 -4.23 -15.80
C LEU A 63 18.59 -3.37 -17.06
N VAL A 64 17.82 -2.29 -17.13
CA VAL A 64 17.90 -1.33 -18.25
C VAL A 64 19.29 -0.73 -18.32
N PHE A 65 19.87 -0.34 -17.18
CA PHE A 65 21.24 0.17 -17.13
C PHE A 65 22.28 -0.87 -17.59
N VAL A 66 22.12 -2.13 -17.17
CA VAL A 66 22.96 -3.26 -17.60
C VAL A 66 22.86 -3.50 -19.11
N VAL A 67 21.65 -3.42 -19.68
CA VAL A 67 21.44 -3.57 -21.13
C VAL A 67 22.12 -2.43 -21.88
N LEU A 68 22.00 -1.18 -21.42
CA LEU A 68 22.69 -0.03 -22.02
C LEU A 68 24.21 -0.22 -22.01
N PHE A 69 24.76 -0.72 -20.89
CA PHE A 69 26.18 -1.06 -20.81
C PHE A 69 26.58 -2.15 -21.82
N GLY A 70 25.75 -3.18 -21.99
CA GLY A 70 25.93 -4.19 -23.03
C GLY A 70 25.91 -3.61 -24.45
N MET A 71 24.99 -2.68 -24.74
CA MET A 71 24.93 -1.99 -26.04
C MET A 71 26.20 -1.18 -26.32
N ILE A 72 26.73 -0.48 -25.31
CA ILE A 72 27.99 0.28 -25.45
C ILE A 72 29.14 -0.66 -25.80
N MET A 73 29.27 -1.80 -25.12
CA MET A 73 30.33 -2.78 -25.42
C MET A 73 30.23 -3.33 -26.84
N VAL A 74 29.02 -3.65 -27.30
CA VAL A 74 28.79 -4.09 -28.68
C VAL A 74 29.15 -2.98 -29.66
N TYR A 75 28.69 -1.74 -29.44
CA TYR A 75 28.97 -0.61 -30.33
C TYR A 75 30.48 -0.33 -30.45
N SER A 76 31.21 -0.32 -29.34
CA SER A 76 32.65 -0.09 -29.33
C SER A 76 33.47 -1.27 -29.86
N GLY A 77 33.04 -2.50 -29.57
CA GLY A 77 33.78 -3.71 -29.93
C GLY A 77 33.55 -4.16 -31.37
N PHE A 78 32.32 -4.02 -31.88
CA PHE A 78 31.92 -4.55 -33.17
C PHE A 78 32.65 -3.89 -34.34
N THR A 79 32.74 -2.57 -34.34
CA THR A 79 33.45 -1.81 -35.40
C THR A 79 34.94 -2.16 -35.46
N VAL A 80 35.58 -2.32 -34.31
CA VAL A 80 37.02 -2.66 -34.20
C VAL A 80 37.28 -4.15 -34.49
N SER A 81 36.30 -5.02 -34.24
CA SER A 81 36.47 -6.47 -34.36
C SER A 81 36.79 -6.97 -35.76
N PHE A 82 36.39 -6.24 -36.81
CA PHE A 82 36.74 -6.55 -38.20
C PHE A 82 38.23 -6.39 -38.50
N SER A 83 38.92 -5.50 -37.78
CA SER A 83 40.35 -5.25 -37.93
C SER A 83 41.18 -5.98 -36.88
N ASN A 84 40.62 -6.20 -35.68
CA ASN A 84 41.29 -6.84 -34.55
C ASN A 84 40.38 -7.90 -33.92
N PRO A 85 40.54 -9.19 -34.27
CA PRO A 85 39.63 -10.27 -33.85
C PRO A 85 39.49 -10.45 -32.33
N ILE A 86 40.46 -9.97 -31.53
CA ILE A 86 40.40 -10.06 -30.06
C ILE A 86 39.21 -9.28 -29.48
N TYR A 87 38.72 -8.24 -30.15
CA TYR A 87 37.55 -7.47 -29.75
C TYR A 87 36.21 -8.19 -29.99
N LEU A 88 36.23 -9.36 -30.63
CA LEU A 88 35.05 -10.20 -30.78
C LEU A 88 34.59 -10.77 -29.42
N ILE A 89 35.52 -11.01 -28.49
CA ILE A 89 35.24 -11.49 -27.13
C ILE A 89 34.36 -10.50 -26.34
N PRO A 90 34.76 -9.22 -26.13
CA PRO A 90 33.92 -8.26 -25.43
C PRO A 90 32.60 -7.97 -26.18
N THR A 91 32.59 -8.07 -27.51
CA THR A 91 31.36 -7.93 -28.31
C THR A 91 30.37 -9.05 -28.00
N LEU A 92 30.81 -10.31 -27.98
CA LEU A 92 29.96 -11.46 -27.63
C LEU A 92 29.45 -11.40 -26.19
N ILE A 93 30.30 -10.94 -25.24
CA ILE A 93 29.87 -10.69 -23.85
C ILE A 93 28.78 -9.62 -23.82
N GLY A 94 28.94 -8.52 -24.57
CA GLY A 94 27.93 -7.47 -24.70
C GLY A 94 26.60 -7.99 -25.24
N VAL A 95 26.62 -8.82 -26.27
CA VAL A 95 25.42 -9.48 -26.82
C VAL A 95 24.74 -10.36 -25.75
N GLY A 96 25.52 -11.15 -25.01
CA GLY A 96 25.00 -11.98 -23.91
C GLY A 96 24.33 -11.16 -22.82
N ILE A 97 24.91 -10.01 -22.45
CA ILE A 97 24.35 -9.07 -21.47
C ILE A 97 23.02 -8.51 -21.97
N ILE A 98 22.92 -8.12 -23.25
CA ILE A 98 21.67 -7.60 -23.84
C ILE A 98 20.57 -8.67 -23.77
N ILE A 99 20.85 -9.89 -24.24
CA ILE A 99 19.87 -10.97 -24.26
C ILE A 99 19.42 -11.33 -22.83
N GLY A 100 20.37 -11.50 -21.91
CA GLY A 100 20.09 -11.82 -20.51
C GLY A 100 19.30 -10.70 -19.80
N GLY A 101 19.67 -9.44 -20.06
CA GLY A 101 19.00 -8.28 -19.49
C GLY A 101 17.56 -8.13 -19.96
N VAL A 102 17.31 -8.25 -21.28
CA VAL A 102 15.95 -8.22 -21.86
C VAL A 102 15.11 -9.37 -21.30
N PHE A 103 15.66 -10.58 -21.24
CA PHE A 103 14.96 -11.73 -20.65
C PHE A 103 14.61 -11.50 -19.18
N GLY A 104 15.54 -10.94 -18.40
CA GLY A 104 15.32 -10.57 -16.99
C GLY A 104 14.18 -9.56 -16.83
N ILE A 105 14.15 -8.51 -17.67
CA ILE A 105 13.09 -7.50 -17.65
C ILE A 105 11.73 -8.14 -17.92
N VAL A 106 11.61 -8.98 -18.97
CA VAL A 106 10.35 -9.66 -19.29
C VAL A 106 9.87 -10.52 -18.12
N LYS A 107 10.77 -11.23 -17.44
CA LYS A 107 10.45 -12.05 -16.27
C LYS A 107 9.98 -11.20 -15.08
N LEU A 108 10.67 -10.10 -14.80
CA LEU A 108 10.29 -9.14 -13.75
C LEU A 108 8.93 -8.50 -14.02
N VAL A 109 8.64 -8.10 -15.27
CA VAL A 109 7.33 -7.56 -15.66
C VAL A 109 6.21 -8.57 -15.42
N LYS A 110 6.42 -9.86 -15.76
CA LYS A 110 5.44 -10.92 -15.48
C LYS A 110 5.18 -11.08 -13.97
N ILE A 111 6.23 -11.01 -13.16
CA ILE A 111 6.12 -11.08 -11.69
C ILE A 111 5.39 -9.84 -11.14
N GLY A 112 5.76 -8.65 -11.59
CA GLY A 112 5.12 -7.39 -11.20
C GLY A 112 3.62 -7.37 -11.51
N LYS A 113 3.21 -7.88 -12.69
CA LYS A 113 1.78 -8.02 -13.04
C LYS A 113 1.01 -8.96 -12.10
N ARG A 114 1.64 -10.04 -11.61
CA ARG A 114 1.01 -10.95 -10.63
C ARG A 114 0.80 -10.24 -9.28
N PHE A 115 1.79 -9.50 -8.81
CA PHE A 115 1.68 -8.73 -7.57
C PHE A 115 0.71 -7.56 -7.68
N GLY A 116 0.61 -6.92 -8.86
CA GLY A 116 -0.36 -5.86 -9.13
C GLY A 116 -1.81 -6.31 -8.89
N ARG A 117 -2.16 -7.55 -9.25
CA ARG A 117 -3.50 -8.11 -8.99
C ARG A 117 -3.79 -8.30 -7.50
N ILE A 118 -2.76 -8.57 -6.69
CA ILE A 118 -2.90 -8.85 -5.25
C ILE A 118 -3.12 -7.56 -4.44
N ILE A 119 -2.69 -6.38 -4.93
CA ILE A 119 -2.86 -5.11 -4.19
C ILE A 119 -4.35 -4.73 -4.02
N ASN A 120 -5.20 -5.17 -4.93
CA ASN A 120 -6.62 -4.80 -4.94
C ASN A 120 -7.44 -5.61 -3.92
N ASP A 121 -6.91 -6.72 -3.42
CA ASP A 121 -7.59 -7.56 -2.43
C ASP A 121 -7.16 -7.13 -1.03
N ILE A 122 -8.07 -6.49 -0.28
CA ILE A 122 -7.87 -6.32 1.16
C ILE A 122 -8.42 -7.55 1.86
N GLU A 123 -7.59 -8.26 2.62
CA GLU A 123 -8.06 -9.33 3.49
C GLU A 123 -8.27 -8.81 4.89
N GLY A 124 -9.39 -9.19 5.51
CA GLY A 124 -9.70 -8.85 6.89
C GLY A 124 -10.27 -10.01 7.69
N GLU A 125 -10.09 -9.90 9.00
CA GLU A 125 -10.72 -10.74 10.01
C GLU A 125 -11.91 -9.99 10.62
N LEU A 126 -13.06 -10.67 10.76
CA LEU A 126 -14.26 -10.06 11.32
C LEU A 126 -14.00 -9.78 12.80
N VAL A 127 -14.14 -8.52 13.18
CA VAL A 127 -14.01 -8.08 14.57
C VAL A 127 -15.38 -8.14 15.23
N ILE A 128 -16.38 -7.57 14.57
CA ILE A 128 -17.74 -7.58 15.06
C ILE A 128 -18.76 -7.52 13.91
N PRO A 129 -19.73 -8.46 13.84
CA PRO A 129 -20.85 -8.35 12.91
C PRO A 129 -21.83 -7.27 13.37
N TRP A 130 -22.48 -6.59 12.44
CA TRP A 130 -23.47 -5.54 12.78
C TRP A 130 -24.64 -6.08 13.61
N SER A 131 -25.00 -7.35 13.44
CA SER A 131 -26.05 -8.00 14.22
C SER A 131 -25.74 -8.09 15.72
N GLN A 132 -24.48 -7.97 16.11
CA GLN A 132 -24.06 -7.97 17.51
C GLN A 132 -23.84 -6.55 18.05
N VAL A 133 -23.95 -5.51 17.23
CA VAL A 133 -23.76 -4.12 17.65
C VAL A 133 -25.05 -3.59 18.28
N LYS A 134 -24.96 -3.22 19.56
CA LYS A 134 -26.03 -2.57 20.29
C LYS A 134 -25.98 -1.05 20.08
N SER A 135 -24.80 -0.46 20.27
CA SER A 135 -24.58 0.96 20.05
C SER A 135 -23.12 1.27 19.74
N ILE A 136 -22.87 2.42 19.13
CA ILE A 136 -21.51 2.94 18.91
C ILE A 136 -21.42 4.34 19.50
N VAL A 137 -20.51 4.51 20.44
CA VAL A 137 -20.24 5.80 21.09
C VAL A 137 -18.89 6.31 20.64
N VAL A 138 -18.85 7.58 20.21
CA VAL A 138 -17.59 8.26 19.91
C VAL A 138 -16.99 8.76 21.22
N MET A 139 -15.74 8.37 21.49
CA MET A 139 -14.97 8.81 22.64
C MET A 139 -13.62 9.40 22.19
N ASN A 140 -12.96 10.15 23.07
CA ASN A 140 -11.62 10.70 22.83
C ASN A 140 -11.48 11.50 21.51
N ALA A 141 -12.57 12.16 21.09
CA ALA A 141 -12.59 13.01 19.92
C ALA A 141 -11.67 14.22 20.15
N ARG A 142 -10.72 14.40 19.25
CA ARG A 142 -9.70 15.45 19.33
C ARG A 142 -9.34 15.90 17.92
N GLN A 143 -8.94 17.17 17.79
CA GLN A 143 -8.36 17.64 16.55
C GLN A 143 -6.86 17.33 16.52
N GLU A 144 -6.41 16.66 15.47
CA GLU A 144 -5.00 16.42 15.23
C GLU A 144 -4.55 17.11 13.95
N ASN A 145 -3.34 17.68 13.97
CA ASN A 145 -2.71 18.16 12.76
C ASN A 145 -2.19 16.96 11.95
N VAL A 146 -2.81 16.69 10.81
CA VAL A 146 -2.47 15.59 9.92
C VAL A 146 -1.55 16.06 8.77
N ALA A 147 -1.29 17.37 8.67
CA ALA A 147 -0.33 17.93 7.73
C ALA A 147 1.11 17.87 8.30
N ASN A 148 1.70 16.68 8.29
CA ASN A 148 3.15 16.54 8.34
C ASN A 148 3.63 16.00 6.98
N ARG A 149 3.73 16.88 5.99
CA ARG A 149 4.60 16.66 4.83
C ARG A 149 5.99 17.18 5.21
N PRO A 150 6.99 16.33 5.52
CA PRO A 150 8.35 16.79 5.51
C PRO A 150 8.74 17.01 4.04
N SER A 151 8.42 18.17 3.47
CA SER A 151 9.06 18.62 2.23
C SER A 151 10.40 19.24 2.58
N LEU A 152 11.48 18.71 2.01
CA LEU A 152 12.84 19.25 2.10
C LEU A 152 12.96 20.71 1.62
N THR A 153 11.93 21.25 0.95
CA THR A 153 11.97 22.56 0.26
C THR A 153 10.85 23.53 0.66
N LEU A 154 9.86 23.10 1.45
CA LEU A 154 8.71 23.94 1.81
C LEU A 154 8.39 23.75 3.29
N ASN A 155 8.68 24.78 4.10
CA ASN A 155 8.09 24.93 5.42
C ASN A 155 6.57 24.96 5.24
N ILE A 156 5.87 24.09 5.97
CA ILE A 156 4.41 23.92 5.90
C ILE A 156 3.74 25.21 6.40
N ILE A 157 3.10 25.98 5.50
CA ILE A 157 2.45 27.26 5.85
C ILE A 157 1.01 27.06 6.37
N ALA A 158 0.41 25.87 6.26
CA ALA A 158 -0.97 25.62 6.70
C ALA A 158 -1.13 24.27 7.42
N PRO A 159 -1.35 24.25 8.75
CA PRO A 159 -1.77 23.02 9.43
C PRO A 159 -3.12 22.56 8.87
N THR A 160 -3.23 21.28 8.55
CA THR A 160 -4.52 20.66 8.20
C THR A 160 -4.97 19.85 9.40
N TYR A 161 -5.94 20.40 10.13
CA TYR A 161 -6.55 19.72 11.26
C TYR A 161 -7.60 18.72 10.76
N LYS A 162 -7.59 17.53 11.33
CA LYS A 162 -8.68 16.56 11.21
C LYS A 162 -9.14 16.15 12.59
N GLU A 163 -10.43 15.96 12.74
CA GLU A 163 -10.99 15.33 13.93
C GLU A 163 -10.71 13.83 13.89
N ILE A 164 -10.19 13.30 14.99
CA ILE A 164 -9.87 11.90 15.18
C ILE A 164 -10.44 11.49 16.54
N GLY A 165 -11.13 10.36 16.60
CA GLY A 165 -11.64 9.81 17.86
C GLY A 165 -11.71 8.30 17.82
N ASP A 166 -12.10 7.70 18.93
CA ASP A 166 -12.26 6.27 19.05
C ASP A 166 -13.75 5.92 18.97
N TRP A 167 -14.09 4.83 18.29
CA TRP A 167 -15.42 4.25 18.39
C TRP A 167 -15.41 3.14 19.42
N HIS A 168 -16.22 3.29 20.46
CA HIS A 168 -16.52 2.24 21.41
C HIS A 168 -17.79 1.53 20.94
N VAL A 169 -17.62 0.30 20.48
CA VAL A 169 -18.71 -0.53 19.96
C VAL A 169 -19.21 -1.41 21.09
N LEU A 170 -20.37 -1.05 21.65
CA LEU A 170 -21.03 -1.83 22.66
C LEU A 170 -21.81 -2.97 21.98
N THR A 171 -21.54 -4.19 22.41
CA THR A 171 -22.18 -5.37 21.85
C THR A 171 -23.45 -5.76 22.62
N VAL A 172 -24.31 -6.56 22.01
CA VAL A 172 -25.52 -7.10 22.65
C VAL A 172 -25.20 -7.97 23.87
N ASP A 173 -24.04 -8.63 23.90
CA ASP A 173 -23.54 -9.40 25.04
C ASP A 173 -22.76 -8.56 26.07
N GLY A 174 -22.73 -7.23 25.91
CA GLY A 174 -22.17 -6.29 26.87
C GLY A 174 -20.66 -6.08 26.80
N ARG A 175 -19.99 -6.59 25.75
CA ARG A 175 -18.57 -6.30 25.49
C ARG A 175 -18.43 -4.90 24.90
N ASP A 176 -17.30 -4.27 25.19
CA ASP A 176 -16.88 -3.02 24.55
C ASP A 176 -15.67 -3.31 23.65
N ILE A 177 -15.82 -3.02 22.37
CA ILE A 177 -14.76 -3.15 21.37
C ILE A 177 -14.36 -1.75 20.92
N THR A 178 -13.13 -1.37 21.23
CA THR A 178 -12.57 -0.09 20.79
C THR A 178 -12.00 -0.20 19.38
N ILE A 179 -12.49 0.67 18.48
CA ILE A 179 -11.91 0.94 17.17
C ILE A 179 -11.16 2.28 17.27
N PRO A 180 -9.83 2.27 17.38
CA PRO A 180 -9.08 3.47 17.68
C PRO A 180 -8.83 4.35 16.44
N ASN A 181 -8.70 5.65 16.67
CA ASN A 181 -8.27 6.65 15.69
C ASN A 181 -9.09 6.67 14.39
N VAL A 182 -10.41 6.64 14.50
CA VAL A 182 -11.34 6.85 13.40
C VAL A 182 -11.27 8.32 12.95
N ASP A 183 -11.01 8.54 11.67
CA ASP A 183 -11.07 9.88 11.07
C ASP A 183 -12.51 10.36 11.00
N ASP A 184 -12.74 11.62 11.40
CA ASP A 184 -14.05 12.28 11.41
C ASP A 184 -15.13 11.37 12.02
N PRO A 185 -14.97 11.00 13.30
CA PRO A 185 -15.66 9.85 13.89
C PRO A 185 -17.18 10.00 13.88
N TYR A 186 -17.71 11.22 14.00
CA TYR A 186 -19.15 11.48 13.98
C TYR A 186 -19.74 11.37 12.58
N ASN A 187 -19.22 12.13 11.61
CA ASN A 187 -19.76 12.10 10.25
C ASN A 187 -19.55 10.74 9.59
N LYS A 188 -18.43 10.07 9.90
CA LYS A 188 -18.17 8.74 9.39
C LYS A 188 -19.13 7.70 9.95
N LEU A 189 -19.56 7.82 11.21
CA LEU A 189 -20.54 6.92 11.78
C LEU A 189 -21.88 7.05 11.05
N VAL A 190 -22.33 8.29 10.83
CA VAL A 190 -23.54 8.58 10.04
C VAL A 190 -23.41 8.01 8.63
N TYR A 191 -22.27 8.22 7.97
CA TYR A 191 -22.02 7.69 6.64
C TYR A 191 -22.07 6.15 6.60
N VAL A 192 -21.46 5.46 7.56
CA VAL A 192 -21.48 4.00 7.66
C VAL A 192 -22.89 3.48 7.90
N LYS A 193 -23.64 4.12 8.82
CA LYS A 193 -25.05 3.77 9.08
C LYS A 193 -25.89 3.90 7.81
N ASN A 194 -25.76 5.01 7.08
CA ASN A 194 -26.51 5.23 5.84
C ASN A 194 -26.09 4.27 4.73
N ARG A 195 -24.78 4.05 4.53
CA ARG A 195 -24.27 3.21 3.44
C ARG A 195 -24.67 1.75 3.57
N PHE A 196 -24.71 1.22 4.79
CA PHE A 196 -25.03 -0.18 5.05
C PHE A 196 -26.42 -0.37 5.67
N ASN A 197 -27.25 0.68 5.68
CA ASN A 197 -28.62 0.67 6.20
C ASN A 197 -28.73 0.10 7.63
N LEU A 198 -27.93 0.64 8.54
CA LEU A 198 -27.79 0.15 9.92
C LEU A 198 -28.67 0.98 10.88
N ASN A 199 -29.44 0.29 11.72
CA ASN A 199 -30.49 0.90 12.56
C ASN A 199 -30.23 0.78 14.08
N PHE A 200 -28.97 0.67 14.50
CA PHE A 200 -28.62 0.68 15.92
C PHE A 200 -28.43 2.10 16.46
N SER A 201 -28.62 2.24 17.79
CA SER A 201 -28.52 3.49 18.55
C SER A 201 -27.10 4.07 18.46
#